data_AF-A0A8T6UY95-F1
#
_entry.id   AF-A0A8T6UY95-F1
#
_cell.length_a   1.000
_cell.length_b   1.000
_cell.length_c   1.000
_cell.angle_alpha   90.00
_cell.angle_beta   90.00
_cell.angle_gamma   90.00
#
_symmetry.space_group_name_H-M   'P 1'
#
loop_
_entity.id
_entity.type
_entity.pdbx_description
1 polymer ?
#
loop_
_entity_poly.entity_id
_entity_poly.type
_entity_poly.pdbx_seq_one_letter_code
_entity_poly.pdbx_strand_id
1 'polypeptide(L)' 'MITNPPISAGIKKAVIPIVEGAFNHLKWGGSLQTVIQWNKGGRIMENLLKRVFNNTSIIDRESGYRVYKATKTR' A
#
# COMPACT_ATOMS: atom_id res chain seq x y z
N MET A 1 -1.63 0.18 10.40
CA MET A 1 -2.33 1.26 9.67
C MET A 1 -3.17 0.63 8.58
N ILE A 2 -4.41 1.10 8.40
CA ILE A 2 -5.34 0.65 7.35
C ILE A 2 -5.78 1.90 6.58
N THR A 3 -5.86 1.84 5.26
CA THR A 3 -6.30 2.99 4.43
C THR A 3 -6.92 2.56 3.11
N ASN A 4 -7.88 3.34 2.62
CA ASN A 4 -8.33 3.33 1.23
C ASN A 4 -7.80 4.62 0.56
N PRO A 5 -6.63 4.57 -0.07
CA PRO A 5 -5.91 5.77 -0.48
C PRO A 5 -6.65 6.52 -1.61
N PRO A 6 -6.54 7.86 -1.67
CA PRO A 6 -7.23 8.69 -2.66
C PRO A 6 -6.57 8.57 -4.05
N ILE A 7 -6.79 7.45 -4.74
CA ILE A 7 -6.15 7.15 -6.03
C ILE A 7 -6.45 8.23 -7.10
N SER A 8 -7.66 8.79 -7.09
CA SER A 8 -8.07 9.87 -8.00
C SER A 8 -7.30 11.18 -7.79
N ALA A 9 -6.77 11.42 -6.59
CA ALA A 9 -5.90 12.57 -6.31
C ALA A 9 -4.47 12.40 -6.85
N GLY A 10 -4.17 11.23 -7.45
CA GLY A 10 -2.93 10.94 -8.13
C GLY A 10 -1.94 10.15 -7.28
N ILE A 11 -1.37 9.09 -7.86
CA ILE A 11 -0.47 8.17 -7.16
C ILE A 11 0.78 8.90 -6.63
N LYS A 12 1.43 9.73 -7.46
CA LYS A 12 2.67 10.40 -7.06
C LYS A 12 2.46 11.43 -5.95
N LYS A 13 1.44 12.27 -6.08
CA LYS A 13 1.21 13.41 -5.18
C LYS A 13 0.56 12.99 -3.86
N ALA A 14 -0.38 12.06 -3.89
CA ALA A 14 -1.17 11.69 -2.71
C ALA A 14 -0.80 10.33 -2.13
N VAL A 15 -0.59 9.30 -2.96
CA VAL A 15 -0.45 7.92 -2.47
C VAL A 15 0.97 7.62 -2.00
N ILE A 16 2.00 8.03 -2.74
CA ILE A 16 3.40 7.79 -2.35
C ILE A 16 3.72 8.35 -0.95
N PRO A 17 3.39 9.63 -0.63
CA PRO A 17 3.65 10.16 0.70
C PRO A 17 2.94 9.41 1.83
N ILE A 18 1.72 8.90 1.58
CA ILE A 18 0.99 8.08 2.55
C ILE A 18 1.74 6.78 2.84
N VAL A 19 2.21 6.09 1.80
CA VAL A 19 2.91 4.80 1.96
C VAL A 19 4.28 4.99 2.63
N GLU A 20 5.05 5.99 2.22
CA GLU A 20 6.36 6.29 2.80
C GLU A 20 6.23 6.79 4.26
N GLY A 21 5.26 7.67 4.52
CA GLY A 21 4.93 8.11 5.87
C GLY A 21 4.49 6.96 6.77
N ALA A 22 3.64 6.05 6.28
CA ALA A 22 3.20 4.89 7.04
C ALA A 22 4.39 4.04 7.53
N PHE A 23 5.40 3.81 6.68
CA PHE A 23 6.59 3.08 7.10
C PHE A 23 7.33 3.77 8.25
N ASN A 24 7.47 5.10 8.20
CA ASN A 24 8.14 5.87 9.24
C ASN A 24 7.41 5.82 10.59
N HIS A 25 6.08 5.83 10.58
CA HIS A 25 5.27 5.86 11.80
C HIS A 25 4.87 4.49 12.36
N LEU A 26 5.02 3.41 11.58
CA LEU A 26 4.77 2.06 12.09
C LEU A 26 5.86 1.63 13.07
N LYS A 27 5.43 0.96 14.15
CA LYS A 27 6.34 0.21 15.04
C LYS A 27 6.90 -1.01 14.29
N TRP A 28 8.02 -1.54 14.78
CA TRP A 28 8.55 -2.82 14.30
C TRP A 28 7.48 -3.92 14.35
N GLY A 29 7.37 -4.72 13.29
CA GLY A 29 6.32 -5.73 13.12
C GLY A 29 4.93 -5.17 12.78
N GLY A 30 4.75 -3.85 12.79
CA GLY A 30 3.50 -3.20 12.37
C GLY A 30 3.29 -3.27 10.86
N SER A 31 2.04 -3.35 10.41
CA SER A 31 1.71 -3.43 8.98
C SER A 31 0.90 -2.25 8.46
N LEU A 32 1.14 -1.89 7.20
CA LEU A 32 0.24 -1.11 6.36
C LEU A 32 -0.66 -2.07 5.57
N GLN A 33 -1.97 -1.83 5.62
CA GLN A 33 -2.95 -2.49 4.77
C GLN A 33 -3.66 -1.46 3.90
N THR A 34 -3.73 -1.70 2.60
CA THR A 34 -4.29 -0.75 1.64
C THR A 34 -5.05 -1.45 0.53
N VAL A 35 -6.19 -0.88 0.14
CA VAL A 35 -7.04 -1.42 -0.92
C VAL A 35 -6.92 -0.59 -2.20
N ILE A 36 -6.91 -1.25 -3.36
CA ILE A 36 -6.88 -0.57 -4.66
C ILE A 36 -7.60 -1.40 -5.72
N GLN A 37 -8.34 -0.74 -6.62
CA GLN A 37 -8.81 -1.38 -7.86
C GLN A 37 -7.60 -1.68 -8.75
N TRP A 38 -7.46 -2.94 -9.20
CA TRP A 38 -6.30 -3.40 -9.97
C TRP A 38 -5.98 -2.50 -11.17
N ASN A 39 -7.00 -2.12 -11.93
CA ASN A 39 -6.88 -1.30 -13.14
C ASN A 39 -6.57 0.19 -12.85
N LYS A 40 -6.70 0.64 -11.60
CA LYS A 40 -6.39 2.02 -11.18
C LYS A 40 -4.98 2.16 -10.59
N GLY A 41 -4.09 1.22 -10.87
CA GLY A 41 -2.68 1.29 -10.48
C GLY A 41 -2.24 0.22 -9.48
N GLY A 42 -2.88 -0.95 -9.45
CA GLY A 42 -2.51 -2.04 -8.55
C GLY A 42 -1.05 -2.48 -8.71
N ARG A 43 -0.53 -2.57 -9.95
CA ARG A 43 0.89 -2.88 -10.20
C ARG A 43 1.84 -1.82 -9.64
N ILE A 44 1.44 -0.55 -9.71
CA ILE A 44 2.25 0.58 -9.19
C ILE A 44 2.25 0.53 -7.66
N MET A 45 1.09 0.30 -7.03
CA MET A 45 0.98 0.11 -5.58
C MET A 45 1.84 -1.06 -5.09
N GLU A 46 1.79 -2.20 -5.78
CA GLU A 46 2.59 -3.37 -5.42
C GLU A 46 4.10 -3.07 -5.47
N ASN A 47 4.58 -2.44 -6.54
CA ASN A 47 5.97 -2.04 -6.68
C ASN A 47 6.39 -1.02 -5.62
N LEU A 48 5.52 -0.07 -5.28
CA LEU A 48 5.76 0.93 -4.23
C LEU A 48 5.88 0.27 -2.85
N LEU A 49 4.97 -0.64 -2.50
CA LEU A 49 5.03 -1.37 -1.24
C LEU A 49 6.30 -2.23 -1.15
N LYS A 50 6.67 -2.92 -2.24
CA LYS A 50 7.94 -3.66 -2.33
C LYS A 50 9.15 -2.74 -2.15
N ARG A 51 9.15 -1.55 -2.76
CA ARG A 51 10.24 -0.58 -2.60
C ARG A 51 10.36 -0.07 -1.17
N VAL A 52 9.24 0.28 -0.53
CA VAL A 52 9.23 0.91 0.80
C VAL A 52 9.41 -0.13 1.91
N PHE A 53 8.62 -1.20 1.90
CA PHE A 53 8.60 -2.20 2.98
C PHE A 53 9.54 -3.39 2.73
N ASN A 54 10.08 -3.55 1.52
CA ASN A 54 10.81 -4.76 1.08
C ASN A 54 9.97 -6.05 1.09
N ASN A 55 8.66 -5.94 1.33
CA ASN A 55 7.71 -7.03 1.27
C ASN A 55 6.31 -6.47 0.97
N THR A 56 5.49 -7.30 0.35
CA THR A 56 4.04 -7.08 0.25
C THR A 56 3.37 -8.40 -0.07
N SER A 57 2.14 -8.57 0.39
CA SER A 57 1.28 -9.70 0.11
C SER A 57 -0.11 -9.19 -0.23
N ILE A 58 -0.88 -9.98 -0.99
CA ILE A 58 -2.30 -9.68 -1.20
C ILE A 58 -3.09 -10.61 -0.28
N ILE A 59 -3.82 -10.03 0.67
CA ILE A 59 -4.57 -10.76 1.69
C ILE A 59 -6.03 -10.97 1.31
N ASP A 60 -6.54 -10.21 0.35
CA ASP A 60 -7.89 -10.37 -0.18
C ASP A 60 -8.01 -9.83 -1.62
N ARG A 61 -8.94 -10.40 -2.40
CA ARG A 61 -9.23 -10.05 -3.79
C ARG A 61 -10.70 -10.30 -4.10
N GLU A 62 -11.42 -9.24 -4.45
CA GLU A 62 -12.83 -9.33 -4.85
C GLU A 62 -13.20 -8.18 -5.80
N SER A 63 -14.07 -8.44 -6.79
CA SER A 63 -14.67 -7.41 -7.66
C SER A 63 -13.66 -6.44 -8.30
N GLY A 64 -12.47 -6.94 -8.65
CA GLY A 64 -11.39 -6.14 -9.24
C GLY A 64 -10.57 -5.31 -8.23
N TYR A 65 -10.91 -5.35 -6.95
CA TYR A 65 -10.12 -4.79 -5.85
C TYR A 65 -9.12 -5.81 -5.31
N ARG A 66 -8.04 -5.29 -4.73
CA ARG A 66 -7.04 -6.08 -3.99
C ARG A 66 -6.69 -5.37 -2.70
N VAL A 67 -6.62 -6.13 -1.61
CA VAL A 67 -6.11 -5.64 -0.32
C VAL A 67 -4.66 -6.09 -0.18
N TYR A 68 -3.75 -5.14 -0.18
CA TYR A 68 -2.33 -5.37 0.07
C TYR A 68 -2.01 -5.25 1.56
N LYS A 69 -1.08 -6.07 2.04
CA LYS A 69 -0.47 -5.98 3.37
C LYS A 69 1.05 -5.97 3.25
N ALA A 70 1.69 -4.97 3.82
CA ALA A 70 3.15 -4.84 3.92
C ALA A 70 3.55 -4.60 5.38
N THR A 71 4.61 -5.26 5.85
CA THR A 71 5.01 -5.26 7.26
C THR A 71 6.36 -4.59 7.44
N LYS A 72 6.50 -3.73 8.46
CA LYS A 72 7.78 -3.10 8.80
C LYS A 72 8.68 -4.11 9.50
N THR A 73 9.66 -4.60 8.76
CA THR A 73 10.65 -5.58 9.22
C THR A 73 12.09 -5.12 8.95
N ARG A 74 12.28 -3.81 8.76
CA ARG A 74 13.57 -3.12 8.63
C ARG A 74 13.43 -1.66 9.07
#